data_AF-A0A534PAS3-F1
#
_entry.id   AF-A0A534PAS3-F1
#
_cell.length_a   1.000
_cell.length_b   1.000
_cell.length_c   1.000
_cell.angle_alpha   90.00
_cell.angle_beta   90.00
_cell.angle_gamma   90.00
#
_symmetry.space_group_name_H-M   'P 1'
#
loop_
_entity.id
_entity.type
_entity.pdbx_description
1 polymer ?
#
loop_
_entity_poly.entity_id
_entity_poly.type
_entity_poly.pdbx_seq_one_letter_code
_entity_poly.pdbx_strand_id
1 'polypeptide(L)'
;MVPDSAAWGRKRRESMRRVLVGLVAVVVLVTASLSLIQRVAAQPPGGGPGGTGRPPGGPPGWDTPVDSFATERDSLMKVVLADLGDRASQPAESVFKNLKVVKGRTAEQVLRMMNYGFGHSLGVRCQHCHVLGHWSEEDKNTKQIARDMMAMTGRINNELLPAIKNIKSEHAGVNCGTCHHGIARPGFGPMQAMQQPPPPGAPPPGAKH
;
A
#
# COMPACT_ATOMS: atom_id res chain seq x y z
N MET A 1 -71.72 15.72 15.57
CA MET A 1 -70.48 15.96 14.77
C MET A 1 -69.70 14.66 14.75
N VAL A 2 -69.68 13.96 13.60
CA VAL A 2 -68.89 12.73 13.42
C VAL A 2 -67.56 13.14 12.78
N PRO A 3 -66.39 12.84 13.39
CA PRO A 3 -65.11 13.20 12.79
C PRO A 3 -64.88 12.41 11.50
N ASP A 4 -64.39 13.11 10.47
CA ASP A 4 -64.16 12.60 9.12
C ASP A 4 -63.11 11.47 9.11
N SER A 5 -63.63 10.24 9.05
CA SER A 5 -62.85 8.99 9.11
C SER A 5 -61.87 8.86 7.93
N ALA A 6 -62.12 9.56 6.82
CA ALA A 6 -61.27 9.54 5.64
C ALA A 6 -59.95 10.31 5.84
N ALA A 7 -59.98 11.41 6.60
CA ALA A 7 -58.81 12.22 6.90
C ALA A 7 -57.83 11.47 7.83
N TRP A 8 -58.38 10.73 8.80
CA TRP A 8 -57.57 9.92 9.74
C TRP A 8 -56.89 8.73 9.04
N GLY A 9 -57.56 8.14 8.04
CA GLY A 9 -57.00 7.07 7.20
C GLY A 9 -55.84 7.53 6.31
N ARG A 10 -55.94 8.73 5.70
CA ARG A 10 -54.85 9.29 4.87
C ARG A 10 -53.61 9.62 5.70
N LYS A 11 -53.79 10.26 6.87
CA LYS A 11 -52.68 10.61 7.77
C LYS A 11 -51.93 9.37 8.28
N ARG A 12 -52.65 8.30 8.62
CA ARG A 12 -52.04 7.02 9.01
C ARG A 12 -51.28 6.36 7.86
N ARG A 13 -51.84 6.34 6.64
CA ARG A 13 -51.15 5.79 5.47
C ARG A 13 -49.86 6.54 5.16
N GLU A 14 -49.85 7.87 5.31
CA GLU A 14 -48.65 8.66 5.07
C GLU A 14 -47.58 8.49 6.16
N SER A 15 -47.98 8.47 7.45
CA SER A 15 -47.05 8.12 8.54
C SER A 15 -46.45 6.72 8.36
N MET A 16 -47.27 5.73 8.01
CA MET A 16 -46.80 4.36 7.79
C MET A 16 -45.84 4.26 6.59
N ARG A 17 -46.10 5.02 5.52
CA ARG A 17 -45.24 5.10 4.34
C ARG A 17 -43.90 5.78 4.65
N ARG A 18 -43.88 6.82 5.50
CA ARG A 18 -42.64 7.46 5.97
C ARG A 18 -41.80 6.54 6.85
N VAL A 19 -42.44 5.78 7.74
CA VAL A 19 -41.77 4.78 8.59
C VAL A 19 -41.20 3.64 7.74
N LEU A 20 -41.95 3.14 6.75
CA LEU A 20 -41.48 2.11 5.82
C LEU A 20 -40.29 2.59 4.97
N VAL A 21 -40.34 3.81 4.43
CA VAL A 21 -39.22 4.39 3.66
C VAL A 21 -37.98 4.57 4.54
N GLY A 22 -38.16 5.02 5.79
CA GLY A 22 -37.07 5.14 6.77
C GLY A 22 -36.43 3.79 7.10
N LEU A 23 -37.24 2.75 7.34
CA LEU A 23 -36.75 1.39 7.61
C LEU A 23 -36.00 0.80 6.40
N VAL A 24 -36.52 0.97 5.19
CA VAL A 24 -35.83 0.51 3.96
C VAL A 24 -34.51 1.24 3.77
N ALA A 25 -34.45 2.55 4.00
CA ALA A 25 -33.20 3.32 3.89
C ALA A 25 -32.14 2.86 4.92
N VAL A 26 -32.56 2.59 6.17
CA VAL A 26 -31.65 2.07 7.21
C VAL A 26 -31.16 0.66 6.85
N VAL A 27 -32.03 -0.22 6.36
CA VAL A 27 -31.64 -1.58 5.93
C VAL A 27 -30.69 -1.54 4.73
N VAL A 28 -30.91 -0.65 3.75
CA VAL A 28 -30.00 -0.45 2.62
C VAL A 28 -28.64 0.09 3.09
N LEU A 29 -28.63 1.03 4.03
CA LEU A 29 -27.36 1.56 4.58
C LEU A 29 -26.60 0.50 5.38
N VAL A 30 -27.28 -0.29 6.22
CA VAL A 30 -26.65 -1.36 7.01
C VAL A 30 -26.13 -2.49 6.12
N THR A 31 -26.87 -2.89 5.08
CA THR A 31 -26.43 -3.93 4.14
C THR A 31 -25.29 -3.47 3.22
N ALA A 32 -25.30 -2.20 2.80
CA ALA A 32 -24.18 -1.59 2.07
C ALA A 32 -22.92 -1.52 2.94
N SER A 33 -23.07 -1.21 4.24
CA SER A 33 -21.98 -1.17 5.21
C SER A 33 -21.37 -2.56 5.45
N LEU A 34 -22.20 -3.57 5.69
CA LEU A 34 -21.74 -4.96 5.89
C LEU A 34 -21.04 -5.52 4.64
N SER A 35 -21.57 -5.22 3.45
CA SER A 35 -20.97 -5.65 2.18
C SER A 35 -19.60 -5.01 1.92
N LEU A 36 -19.38 -3.77 2.42
CA LEU A 36 -18.09 -3.09 2.30
C LEU A 36 -17.06 -3.68 3.28
N ILE A 37 -17.47 -4.00 4.51
CA ILE A 37 -16.59 -4.61 5.53
C ILE A 37 -16.11 -6.00 5.10
N GLN A 38 -16.98 -6.83 4.52
CA GLN A 38 -16.58 -8.16 4.03
C GLN A 38 -15.60 -8.09 2.84
N ARG A 39 -15.67 -7.06 1.99
CA ARG A 39 -14.72 -6.86 0.87
C ARG A 39 -13.35 -6.38 1.32
N VAL A 40 -13.26 -5.66 2.43
CA VAL A 40 -11.98 -5.22 3.03
C VAL A 40 -11.28 -6.38 3.75
N ALA A 41 -12.03 -7.26 4.41
CA ALA A 41 -11.48 -8.38 5.16
C ALA A 41 -11.05 -9.58 4.28
N ALA A 42 -11.60 -9.71 3.07
CA ALA A 42 -11.38 -10.88 2.21
C ALA A 42 -10.22 -10.75 1.20
N GLN A 43 -9.38 -9.71 1.28
CA GLN A 43 -8.18 -9.65 0.43
C GLN A 43 -7.10 -10.56 1.01
N PRO A 44 -6.73 -11.67 0.33
CA PRO A 44 -5.62 -12.50 0.77
C PRO A 44 -4.33 -11.66 0.80
N PRO A 45 -3.40 -11.96 1.72
CA PRO A 45 -2.10 -11.29 1.75
C PRO A 45 -1.37 -11.51 0.42
N GLY A 46 -1.27 -10.45 -0.38
CA GLY A 46 -0.27 -10.27 -1.43
C GLY A 46 -0.13 -11.40 -2.46
N GLY A 47 -1.02 -11.43 -3.45
CA GLY A 47 -0.82 -12.21 -4.67
C GLY A 47 -1.53 -11.51 -5.83
N GLY A 48 -0.93 -10.44 -6.36
CA GLY A 48 -1.39 -9.84 -7.62
C GLY A 48 -1.00 -10.73 -8.80
N PRO A 49 -1.68 -10.62 -9.96
CA PRO A 49 -1.34 -11.39 -11.15
C PRO A 49 0.05 -10.95 -11.64
N GLY A 50 1.06 -11.78 -11.38
CA GLY A 50 2.43 -11.55 -11.82
C GLY A 50 2.51 -11.73 -13.33
N GLY A 51 2.43 -10.63 -14.07
CA GLY A 51 2.89 -10.60 -15.45
C GLY A 51 4.41 -10.58 -15.48
N THR A 52 5.03 -11.55 -16.16
CA THR A 52 6.46 -11.56 -16.48
C THR A 52 6.76 -10.52 -17.56
N GLY A 53 6.76 -9.24 -17.20
CA GLY A 53 7.23 -8.18 -18.09
C GLY A 53 8.75 -8.23 -18.16
N ARG A 54 9.20 -8.91 -19.20
CA ARG A 54 10.56 -8.89 -19.70
C ARG A 54 10.94 -7.44 -20.08
N PRO A 55 11.94 -6.80 -19.44
CA PRO A 55 12.52 -5.61 -20.04
C PRO A 55 13.22 -5.99 -21.36
N PRO A 56 13.17 -5.15 -22.42
CA PRO A 56 13.85 -5.45 -23.67
C PRO A 56 15.36 -5.63 -23.44
N GLY A 57 15.92 -6.78 -23.83
CA GLY A 57 17.37 -7.01 -23.88
C GLY A 57 18.05 -7.74 -22.71
N GLY A 58 17.32 -8.24 -21.71
CA GLY A 58 17.91 -9.05 -20.63
C GLY A 58 18.32 -10.47 -21.09
N PRO A 59 19.33 -11.11 -20.45
CA PRO A 59 19.68 -12.51 -20.71
C PRO A 59 18.55 -13.47 -20.28
N PRO A 60 18.43 -14.68 -20.88
CA PRO A 60 17.43 -15.67 -20.48
C PRO A 60 17.53 -16.00 -18.98
N GLY A 61 16.39 -16.00 -18.26
CA GLY A 61 16.34 -16.31 -16.81
C GLY A 61 16.49 -15.12 -15.85
N TRP A 62 16.73 -13.90 -16.35
CA TRP A 62 16.69 -12.66 -15.56
C TRP A 62 15.36 -11.92 -15.78
N ASP A 63 14.27 -12.54 -15.34
CA ASP A 63 12.99 -11.84 -15.27
C ASP A 63 12.95 -11.11 -13.94
N THR A 64 13.33 -9.83 -13.93
CA THR A 64 13.06 -8.98 -12.76
C THR A 64 11.55 -9.00 -12.51
N PRO A 65 11.08 -9.19 -11.27
CA PRO A 65 9.66 -9.06 -10.99
C PRO A 65 9.19 -7.72 -11.53
N VAL A 66 8.24 -7.73 -12.46
CA VAL A 66 7.56 -6.49 -12.84
C VAL A 66 6.91 -5.96 -11.59
N ASP A 67 7.15 -4.69 -11.34
CA ASP A 67 6.46 -3.95 -10.32
C ASP A 67 4.96 -3.88 -10.64
N SER A 68 4.27 -4.94 -10.26
CA SER A 68 2.85 -5.18 -10.56
C SER A 68 1.93 -4.20 -9.80
N PHE A 69 2.51 -3.32 -8.98
CA PHE A 69 1.81 -2.33 -8.18
C PHE A 69 2.14 -0.88 -8.58
N ALA A 70 3.00 -0.66 -9.59
CA ALA A 70 3.44 0.67 -10.00
C ALA A 70 2.26 1.62 -10.31
N THR A 71 1.37 1.22 -11.23
CA THR A 71 0.22 2.05 -11.64
C THR A 71 -0.71 2.38 -10.48
N GLU A 72 -0.94 1.44 -9.57
CA GLU A 72 -1.79 1.68 -8.41
C GLU A 72 -1.15 2.66 -7.43
N ARG A 73 0.13 2.48 -7.11
CA ARG A 73 0.82 3.41 -6.22
C ARG A 73 0.95 4.80 -6.81
N ASP A 74 1.23 4.91 -8.11
CA ASP A 74 1.28 6.20 -8.81
C ASP A 74 -0.07 6.91 -8.76
N SER A 75 -1.17 6.17 -8.97
CA SER A 75 -2.53 6.70 -8.88
C SER A 75 -2.85 7.21 -7.48
N LEU A 76 -2.52 6.43 -6.45
CA LEU A 76 -2.72 6.83 -5.05
C LEU A 76 -1.84 8.04 -4.67
N MET A 77 -0.58 8.06 -5.09
CA MET A 77 0.32 9.18 -4.86
C MET A 77 -0.24 10.46 -5.51
N LYS A 78 -0.76 10.37 -6.74
CA LYS A 78 -1.41 11.49 -7.42
C LYS A 78 -2.62 12.02 -6.65
N VAL A 79 -3.46 11.13 -6.11
CA VAL A 79 -4.60 11.52 -5.27
C VAL A 79 -4.14 12.25 -4.01
N VAL A 80 -3.12 11.72 -3.32
CA VAL A 80 -2.60 12.37 -2.10
C VAL A 80 -1.97 13.72 -2.43
N LEU A 81 -1.22 13.84 -3.54
CA LEU A 81 -0.65 15.11 -3.96
C LEU A 81 -1.72 16.15 -4.30
N ALA A 82 -2.81 15.73 -4.94
CA ALA A 82 -3.94 16.62 -5.23
C ALA A 82 -4.62 17.12 -3.95
N ASP A 83 -4.77 16.28 -2.91
CA ASP A 83 -5.29 16.68 -1.60
C ASP A 83 -4.36 17.65 -0.85
N LEU A 84 -3.05 17.50 -1.03
CA LEU A 84 -2.08 18.42 -0.43
C LEU A 84 -2.11 19.81 -1.09
N GLY A 85 -2.34 19.88 -2.40
CA GLY A 85 -2.28 21.14 -3.16
C GLY A 85 -0.95 21.85 -2.93
N ASP A 86 -1.00 23.16 -2.64
CA ASP A 86 0.19 24.00 -2.45
C ASP A 86 1.09 23.51 -1.29
N ARG A 87 0.52 22.82 -0.30
CA ARG A 87 1.27 22.26 0.84
C ARG A 87 2.27 21.19 0.40
N ALA A 88 2.13 20.60 -0.79
CA ALA A 88 3.08 19.61 -1.29
C ALA A 88 4.52 20.17 -1.39
N SER A 89 4.65 21.49 -1.64
CA SER A 89 5.95 22.17 -1.72
C SER A 89 6.55 22.57 -0.36
N GLN A 90 5.77 22.53 0.71
CA GLN A 90 6.19 22.93 2.05
C GLN A 90 7.05 21.85 2.73
N PRO A 91 7.84 22.21 3.76
CA PRO A 91 8.55 21.23 4.58
C PRO A 91 7.61 20.12 5.07
N ALA A 92 8.02 18.87 4.91
CA ALA A 92 7.19 17.72 5.23
C ALA A 92 6.76 17.70 6.70
N GLU A 93 7.59 18.23 7.59
CA GLU A 93 7.35 18.36 9.02
C GLU A 93 6.19 19.31 9.36
N SER A 94 5.87 20.29 8.50
CA SER A 94 4.70 21.15 8.69
C SER A 94 3.42 20.54 8.14
N VAL A 95 3.53 19.50 7.31
CA VAL A 95 2.40 18.89 6.58
C VAL A 95 1.99 17.54 7.17
N PHE A 96 2.97 16.68 7.48
CA PHE A 96 2.73 15.32 7.97
C PHE A 96 3.06 15.20 9.45
N LYS A 97 2.28 14.36 10.13
CA LYS A 97 2.49 14.00 11.54
C LYS A 97 3.41 12.77 11.64
N ASN A 98 4.13 12.66 12.75
CA ASN A 98 4.92 11.47 13.11
C ASN A 98 6.07 11.12 12.12
N LEU A 99 6.71 12.15 11.56
CA LEU A 99 7.96 12.03 10.79
C LEU A 99 9.17 11.91 11.72
N LYS A 100 9.61 10.67 11.97
CA LYS A 100 10.74 10.39 12.86
C LYS A 100 12.11 10.43 12.16
N VAL A 101 12.19 9.86 10.94
CA VAL A 101 13.46 9.60 10.24
C VAL A 101 13.63 10.49 9.00
N VAL A 102 12.62 10.59 8.14
CA VAL A 102 12.68 11.41 6.92
C VAL A 102 12.42 12.87 7.29
N LYS A 103 13.47 13.69 7.35
CA LYS A 103 13.40 15.13 7.67
C LYS A 103 14.09 15.98 6.60
N GLY A 104 13.83 17.28 6.58
CA GLY A 104 14.46 18.27 5.70
C GLY A 104 14.06 18.15 4.23
N ARG A 105 12.87 17.60 3.96
CA ARG A 105 12.34 17.37 2.61
C ARG A 105 10.98 18.01 2.48
N THR A 106 10.55 18.34 1.26
CA THR A 106 9.17 18.77 1.02
C THR A 106 8.20 17.59 1.16
N ALA A 107 6.92 17.88 1.41
CA ALA A 107 5.89 16.84 1.48
C ALA A 107 5.84 15.99 0.18
N GLU A 108 5.99 16.61 -0.98
CA GLU A 108 6.07 15.94 -2.27
C GLU A 108 7.28 15.00 -2.37
N GLN A 109 8.46 15.45 -1.93
CA GLN A 109 9.67 14.63 -1.92
C GLN A 109 9.53 13.40 -1.01
N VAL A 110 8.86 13.55 0.14
CA VAL A 110 8.55 12.41 1.01
C VAL A 110 7.62 11.43 0.32
N LEU A 111 6.57 11.89 -0.37
CA LEU A 111 5.66 11.01 -1.11
C LEU A 111 6.36 10.25 -2.24
N ARG A 112 7.22 10.92 -3.01
CA ARG A 112 8.07 10.25 -4.00
C ARG A 112 8.98 9.19 -3.38
N MET A 113 9.57 9.49 -2.22
CA MET A 113 10.36 8.50 -1.47
C MET A 113 9.51 7.30 -1.06
N MET A 114 8.28 7.50 -0.58
CA MET A 114 7.36 6.41 -0.23
C MET A 114 7.03 5.54 -1.45
N ASN A 115 6.80 6.13 -2.61
CA ASN A 115 6.45 5.38 -3.81
C ASN A 115 7.65 4.62 -4.41
N TYR A 116 8.75 5.31 -4.70
CA TYR A 116 9.88 4.74 -5.45
C TYR A 116 10.98 4.17 -4.53
N GLY A 117 11.26 4.84 -3.41
CA GLY A 117 12.26 4.38 -2.45
C GLY A 117 11.81 3.16 -1.65
N PHE A 118 10.52 3.08 -1.32
CA PHE A 118 9.95 1.95 -0.57
C PHE A 118 9.07 1.06 -1.46
N GLY A 119 7.95 1.58 -1.98
CA GLY A 119 6.96 0.78 -2.71
C GLY A 119 7.55 -0.04 -3.86
N HIS A 120 8.30 0.62 -4.75
CA HIS A 120 8.98 -0.03 -5.87
C HIS A 120 10.09 -0.98 -5.39
N SER A 121 10.97 -0.50 -4.51
CA SER A 121 12.14 -1.28 -4.05
C SER A 121 11.76 -2.57 -3.30
N LEU A 122 10.65 -2.55 -2.56
CA LEU A 122 10.13 -3.70 -1.80
C LEU A 122 9.07 -4.49 -2.60
N GLY A 123 8.60 -3.98 -3.74
CA GLY A 123 7.50 -4.56 -4.51
C GLY A 123 6.20 -4.67 -3.73
N VAL A 124 5.87 -3.63 -2.96
CA VAL A 124 4.67 -3.59 -2.11
C VAL A 124 3.78 -2.41 -2.48
N ARG A 125 2.55 -2.40 -1.95
CA ARG A 125 1.61 -1.28 -2.04
C ARG A 125 1.74 -0.37 -0.81
N CYS A 126 1.20 0.86 -0.88
CA CYS A 126 1.27 1.80 0.24
C CYS A 126 0.63 1.24 1.53
N GLN A 127 -0.48 0.50 1.40
CA GLN A 127 -1.16 -0.16 2.50
C GLN A 127 -0.38 -1.32 3.12
N HIS A 128 0.78 -1.72 2.57
CA HIS A 128 1.63 -2.69 3.24
C HIS A 128 2.16 -2.15 4.58
N CYS A 129 2.50 -0.86 4.62
CA CYS A 129 3.03 -0.19 5.82
C CYS A 129 2.06 0.83 6.42
N HIS A 130 1.10 1.36 5.65
CA HIS A 130 0.20 2.41 6.13
C HIS A 130 -1.25 1.94 6.24
N VAL A 131 -2.02 2.63 7.08
CA VAL A 131 -3.47 2.67 7.02
C VAL A 131 -3.84 3.83 6.09
N LEU A 132 -4.55 3.56 4.99
CA LEU A 132 -4.89 4.59 4.01
C LEU A 132 -5.77 5.66 4.67
N GLY A 133 -5.46 6.94 4.40
CA GLY A 133 -6.11 8.08 5.07
C GLY A 133 -5.60 8.38 6.49
N HIS A 134 -4.94 7.41 7.13
CA HIS A 134 -4.40 7.52 8.49
C HIS A 134 -2.87 7.28 8.49
N TRP A 135 -2.16 8.11 7.72
CA TRP A 135 -0.73 7.93 7.39
C TRP A 135 0.22 7.95 8.60
N SER A 136 -0.18 8.63 9.68
CA SER A 136 0.61 8.75 10.91
C SER A 136 0.51 7.54 11.83
N GLU A 137 -0.49 6.68 11.65
CA GLU A 137 -0.75 5.54 12.55
C GLU A 137 0.35 4.48 12.48
N GLU A 138 0.51 3.77 13.60
CA GLU A 138 1.58 2.79 13.83
C GLU A 138 1.05 1.35 13.94
N ASP A 139 -0.23 1.12 13.64
CA ASP A 139 -0.92 -0.17 13.77
C ASP A 139 -0.25 -1.33 13.00
N LYS A 140 0.59 -1.01 12.00
CA LYS A 140 1.30 -1.97 11.18
C LYS A 140 2.79 -1.99 11.55
N ASN A 141 3.22 -3.11 12.14
CA ASN A 141 4.62 -3.35 12.51
C ASN A 141 5.61 -3.17 11.34
N THR A 142 5.17 -3.40 10.10
CA THR A 142 5.97 -3.17 8.88
C THR A 142 6.48 -1.73 8.76
N LYS A 143 5.74 -0.74 9.29
CA LYS A 143 6.17 0.66 9.32
C LYS A 143 7.35 0.89 10.27
N GLN A 144 7.34 0.25 11.45
CA GLN A 144 8.45 0.32 12.38
C GLN A 144 9.68 -0.41 11.84
N ILE A 145 9.49 -1.62 11.28
CA ILE A 145 10.57 -2.37 10.61
C ILE A 145 11.21 -1.53 9.50
N ALA A 146 10.41 -0.82 8.69
CA ALA A 146 10.94 0.04 7.64
C ALA A 146 11.82 1.17 8.21
N ARG A 147 11.48 1.76 9.36
CA ARG A 147 12.35 2.75 10.03
C ARG A 147 13.66 2.15 10.52
N ASP A 148 13.62 0.97 11.10
CA ASP A 148 14.81 0.30 11.58
C ASP A 148 15.73 -0.06 10.40
N MET A 149 15.16 -0.48 9.26
CA MET A 149 15.89 -0.70 8.01
C MET A 149 16.48 0.60 7.45
N MET A 150 15.78 1.73 7.53
CA MET A 150 16.35 3.03 7.15
C MET A 150 17.57 3.39 8.00
N ALA A 151 17.51 3.15 9.31
CA ALA A 151 18.64 3.38 10.21
C ALA A 151 19.84 2.48 9.83
N MET A 152 19.57 1.20 9.54
CA MET A 152 20.59 0.26 9.05
C MET A 152 21.21 0.73 7.72
N THR A 153 20.40 1.10 6.71
CA THR A 153 20.90 1.61 5.43
C THR A 153 21.71 2.90 5.61
N GLY A 154 21.26 3.80 6.48
CA GLY A 154 22.00 5.01 6.84
C GLY A 154 23.38 4.69 7.42
N ARG A 155 23.46 3.73 8.34
CA ARG A 155 24.73 3.25 8.90
C ARG A 155 25.63 2.61 7.85
N ILE A 156 25.09 1.77 6.96
CA ILE A 156 25.88 1.15 5.89
C ILE A 156 26.50 2.26 5.01
N ASN A 157 25.68 3.20 4.55
CA ASN A 157 26.13 4.23 3.60
C ASN A 157 27.07 5.25 4.23
N ASN A 158 26.86 5.62 5.50
CA ASN A 158 27.59 6.72 6.12
C ASN A 158 28.78 6.26 6.96
N GLU A 159 28.80 5.02 7.45
CA GLU A 159 29.86 4.51 8.34
C GLU A 159 30.62 3.35 7.70
N LEU A 160 29.91 2.34 7.19
CA LEU A 160 30.55 1.08 6.79
C LEU A 160 31.19 1.16 5.40
N LEU A 161 30.49 1.68 4.38
CA LEU A 161 31.03 1.80 3.03
C LEU A 161 32.27 2.71 2.98
N PRO A 162 32.30 3.89 3.63
CA PRO A 162 33.49 4.74 3.67
C PRO A 162 34.69 4.08 4.36
N ALA A 163 34.45 3.12 5.26
CA ALA A 163 35.51 2.39 5.97
C ALA A 163 36.15 1.26 5.12
N ILE A 164 35.57 0.89 3.98
CA ILE A 164 36.11 -0.18 3.11
C ILE A 164 37.29 0.36 2.31
N LYS A 165 38.49 -0.15 2.62
CA LYS A 165 39.70 0.15 1.83
C LYS A 165 39.53 -0.35 0.39
N ASN A 166 39.96 0.47 -0.57
CA ASN A 166 39.96 0.17 -2.01
C ASN A 166 38.57 0.03 -2.66
N ILE A 167 37.50 0.53 -2.05
CA ILE A 167 36.23 0.67 -2.77
C ILE A 167 36.41 1.70 -3.89
N LYS A 168 36.29 1.27 -5.15
CA LYS A 168 36.64 2.10 -6.34
C LYS A 168 35.48 2.98 -6.84
N SER A 169 34.47 3.22 -6.02
CA SER A 169 33.30 4.01 -6.41
C SER A 169 33.24 5.29 -5.59
N GLU A 170 33.15 6.43 -6.28
CA GLU A 170 32.93 7.74 -5.66
C GLU A 170 31.53 7.87 -5.02
N HIS A 171 30.61 6.97 -5.39
CA HIS A 171 29.20 6.99 -4.97
C HIS A 171 28.75 5.61 -4.47
N ALA A 172 29.64 4.90 -3.76
CA ALA A 172 29.28 3.63 -3.14
C ALA A 172 28.07 3.83 -2.22
N GLY A 173 26.98 3.12 -2.50
CA GLY A 173 25.75 3.24 -1.74
C GLY A 173 24.87 2.00 -1.92
N VAL A 174 24.21 1.62 -0.84
CA VAL A 174 23.13 0.64 -0.86
C VAL A 174 21.79 1.35 -0.64
N ASN A 175 20.75 0.77 -1.21
CA ASN A 175 19.38 1.17 -0.93
C ASN A 175 18.52 -0.08 -0.70
N CYS A 176 17.23 0.12 -0.45
CA CYS A 176 16.28 -0.96 -0.22
C CYS A 176 16.32 -2.01 -1.36
N GLY A 177 16.39 -1.53 -2.61
CA GLY A 177 16.43 -2.36 -3.82
C GLY A 177 17.68 -3.24 -3.93
N THR A 178 18.81 -2.86 -3.32
CA THR A 178 20.04 -3.65 -3.29
C THR A 178 19.84 -5.03 -2.64
N CYS A 179 18.91 -5.15 -1.70
CA CYS A 179 18.60 -6.43 -1.05
C CYS A 179 17.21 -6.94 -1.41
N HIS A 180 16.22 -6.04 -1.51
CA HIS A 180 14.84 -6.43 -1.74
C HIS A 180 14.54 -6.82 -3.17
N HIS A 181 15.20 -6.26 -4.18
CA HIS A 181 14.94 -6.61 -5.59
C HIS A 181 13.45 -6.67 -5.98
N GLY A 182 12.62 -5.79 -5.42
CA GLY A 182 11.18 -5.78 -5.67
C GLY A 182 10.40 -6.89 -4.95
N ILE A 183 10.94 -7.50 -3.90
CA ILE A 183 10.24 -8.45 -3.03
C ILE A 183 10.28 -8.02 -1.56
N ALA A 184 9.16 -8.19 -0.86
CA ALA A 184 9.00 -7.66 0.50
C ALA A 184 9.89 -8.36 1.55
N ARG A 185 10.27 -9.61 1.29
CA ARG A 185 11.07 -10.44 2.19
C ARG A 185 12.29 -10.98 1.45
N PRO A 186 13.44 -10.29 1.55
CA PRO A 186 14.67 -10.76 0.94
C PRO A 186 15.25 -11.90 1.77
N GLY A 187 15.74 -12.94 1.10
CA GLY A 187 16.30 -14.10 1.77
C GLY A 187 17.20 -14.90 0.85
N PHE A 188 18.40 -15.16 1.32
CA PHE A 188 19.45 -15.86 0.60
C PHE A 188 19.11 -17.35 0.49
N GLY A 189 18.78 -17.80 -0.74
CA GLY A 189 18.90 -19.19 -1.17
C GLY A 189 17.59 -19.94 -1.45
N PRO A 190 17.69 -21.09 -2.15
CA PRO A 190 16.57 -21.86 -2.71
C PRO A 190 15.53 -22.37 -1.70
N MET A 191 15.78 -22.25 -0.39
CA MET A 191 14.85 -22.74 0.65
C MET A 191 13.67 -21.80 0.93
N GLN A 192 13.74 -20.52 0.60
CA GLN A 192 12.61 -19.60 0.86
C GLN A 192 11.65 -19.43 -0.33
N ALA A 193 12.09 -19.76 -1.55
CA ALA A 193 11.21 -19.93 -2.71
C ALA A 193 10.13 -21.02 -2.47
N MET A 194 10.42 -21.99 -1.59
CA MET A 194 9.47 -23.04 -1.18
C MET A 194 8.47 -22.58 -0.11
N GLN A 195 8.70 -21.43 0.55
CA GLN A 195 7.84 -20.91 1.62
C GLN A 195 6.83 -19.86 1.12
N GLN A 196 6.96 -19.41 -0.13
CA GLN A 196 5.91 -18.64 -0.78
C GLN A 196 4.91 -19.63 -1.38
N PRO A 197 3.59 -19.47 -1.15
CA PRO A 197 2.63 -20.24 -1.91
C PRO A 197 2.87 -19.97 -3.41
N PRO A 198 2.89 -21.01 -4.26
CA PRO A 198 3.13 -20.82 -5.68
C PRO A 198 2.13 -19.82 -6.26
N PRO A 199 2.53 -18.99 -7.24
CA PRO A 199 1.61 -18.08 -7.89
C PRO A 199 0.40 -18.86 -8.43
N PRO A 200 -0.82 -18.29 -8.41
CA PRO A 200 -2.00 -18.98 -8.91
C PRO A 200 -1.78 -19.48 -10.34
N GLY A 201 -1.87 -20.79 -10.54
CA GLY A 201 -1.70 -21.43 -11.85
C GLY A 201 -0.31 -21.98 -12.16
N ALA A 202 0.67 -21.90 -11.25
CA ALA A 202 1.93 -22.60 -11.45
C ALA A 202 1.75 -24.13 -11.32
N PRO A 203 2.32 -24.93 -12.25
CA PRO A 203 2.31 -26.38 -12.12
C PRO A 203 3.10 -26.81 -10.87
N PRO A 204 2.71 -27.93 -10.23
CA PRO A 204 3.41 -28.41 -9.05
C PRO A 204 4.88 -28.72 -9.37
N PRO A 205 5.82 -28.44 -8.45
CA PRO A 205 7.23 -28.75 -8.66
C PRO A 205 7.41 -30.25 -8.89
N GLY A 206 7.96 -30.64 -10.04
CA GLY A 206 8.24 -32.04 -10.39
C GLY A 206 7.41 -32.62 -11.54
N ALA A 207 6.50 -31.86 -12.15
CA ALA A 207 5.89 -32.27 -13.41
C ALA A 207 6.93 -32.21 -14.54
N LYS A 208 7.51 -33.37 -14.87
CA LYS A 208 8.31 -33.53 -16.09
C LYS A 208 7.36 -33.49 -17.29
N HIS A 209 7.76 -32.78 -18.34
CA HIS A 209 7.13 -32.82 -19.65
C HIS A 209 7.16 -34.22 -20.25
#